data_AF-A0A6N8FG70-F1
#
_entry.id   AF-A0A6N8FG70-F1
#
_cell.length_a   1.000
_cell.length_b   1.000
_cell.length_c   1.000
_cell.angle_alpha   90.00
_cell.angle_beta   90.00
_cell.angle_gamma   90.00
#
_symmetry.space_group_name_H-M   'P 1'
#
loop_
_entity.id
_entity.type
_entity.pdbx_description
1 polymer ?
#
loop_
_entity_poly.entity_id
_entity_poly.type
_entity_poly.pdbx_seq_one_letter_code
_entity_poly.pdbx_strand_id
1 'polypeptide(L)' 'MEKNQKNKNKSHGFGMAYGIVFGVVFGFLLNNLAIGIGIGVAIGAGLEGYNLRKKK' A
#
# COMPACT_ATOMS: atom_id res chain seq x y z
N MET A 1 -27.08 -12.44 -10.28
CA MET A 1 -25.89 -11.95 -11.01
C MET A 1 -24.67 -12.43 -10.28
N GLU A 2 -24.14 -13.57 -10.72
CA GLU A 2 -22.99 -14.24 -10.13
C GLU A 2 -21.72 -13.59 -10.67
N LYS A 3 -20.99 -12.85 -9.83
CA LYS A 3 -19.62 -12.42 -10.16
C LYS A 3 -18.62 -13.22 -9.34
N ASN A 4 -18.27 -14.35 -9.92
CA ASN A 4 -16.91 -14.80 -10.15
C ASN A 4 -15.95 -14.80 -8.95
N GLN A 5 -15.63 -16.03 -8.55
CA GLN A 5 -14.46 -16.41 -7.79
C GLN A 5 -13.20 -15.64 -8.24
N LYS A 6 -12.61 -14.85 -7.33
CA LYS A 6 -11.17 -14.58 -7.35
C LYS A 6 -10.56 -15.21 -6.11
N ASN A 7 -10.16 -16.46 -6.29
CA ASN A 7 -8.97 -17.08 -5.76
C ASN A 7 -8.31 -16.30 -4.61
N LYS A 8 -8.33 -16.86 -3.39
CA LYS A 8 -7.60 -16.41 -2.20
C LYS A 8 -6.08 -16.55 -2.36
N ASN A 9 -5.53 -16.04 -3.46
CA ASN A 9 -4.11 -15.89 -3.64
C ASN A 9 -3.68 -14.76 -2.70
N LYS A 10 -2.97 -15.15 -1.64
CA LYS A 10 -2.30 -14.29 -0.66
C LYS A 10 -1.91 -12.96 -1.32
N SER A 11 -2.68 -11.91 -1.04
CA SER A 11 -2.61 -10.65 -1.77
C SER A 11 -1.46 -9.82 -1.26
N HIS A 12 -0.25 -10.15 -1.71
CA HIS A 12 0.92 -9.26 -1.61
C HIS A 12 0.64 -8.10 -2.57
N GLY A 13 0.69 -6.87 -2.08
CA GLY A 13 0.37 -5.65 -2.84
C GLY A 13 -0.62 -4.71 -2.14
N PHE A 14 -1.35 -5.18 -1.12
CA PHE A 14 -2.24 -4.28 -0.36
C PHE A 14 -1.46 -3.22 0.42
N GLY A 15 -0.28 -3.57 0.95
CA GLY A 15 0.58 -2.64 1.69
C GLY A 15 0.97 -1.45 0.82
N MET A 16 1.48 -1.71 -0.38
CA MET A 16 1.80 -0.66 -1.34
C MET A 16 0.57 0.13 -1.83
N ALA A 17 -0.55 -0.53 -2.09
CA ALA A 17 -1.78 0.16 -2.51
C ALA A 17 -2.24 1.18 -1.46
N TYR A 18 -2.29 0.79 -0.18
CA TYR A 18 -2.61 1.72 0.91
C TYR A 18 -1.54 2.80 1.06
N GLY A 19 -0.26 2.44 0.99
CA GLY A 19 0.85 3.38 1.07
C GLY A 19 0.75 4.50 0.02
N ILE A 20 0.46 4.16 -1.24
CA ILE A 20 0.32 5.15 -2.31
C ILE A 20 -0.90 6.05 -2.10
N VAL A 21 -2.07 5.48 -1.76
CA VAL A 21 -3.29 6.27 -1.55
C VAL A 21 -3.11 7.26 -0.39
N PHE A 22 -2.63 6.78 0.76
CA PHE A 22 -2.36 7.66 1.90
C PHE A 22 -1.24 8.65 1.59
N GLY A 23 -0.19 8.25 0.88
CA GLY A 23 0.90 9.13 0.48
C GLY A 23 0.45 10.28 -0.41
N VAL A 24 -0.44 10.01 -1.37
CA VAL A 24 -1.02 11.05 -2.23
C VAL A 24 -1.92 11.98 -1.41
N VAL A 25 -2.78 11.45 -0.54
CA VAL A 25 -3.67 12.26 0.31
C VAL A 25 -2.88 13.16 1.26
N PHE A 26 -1.88 12.61 1.98
CA PHE A 26 -1.03 13.41 2.86
C PHE A 26 -0.14 14.38 2.07
N GLY A 27 0.36 13.99 0.90
CA GLY A 27 1.11 14.88 0.02
C GLY A 27 0.29 16.09 -0.44
N PHE A 28 -1.00 15.88 -0.71
CA PHE A 28 -1.94 16.95 -1.03
C PHE A 28 -2.22 17.85 0.17
N LEU A 29 -2.45 17.26 1.36
CA LEU A 29 -2.70 18.01 2.61
C LEU A 29 -1.52 18.89 3.01
N LEU A 30 -0.29 18.42 2.79
CA LEU A 30 0.94 19.13 3.12
C LEU A 30 1.38 20.09 2.01
N ASN A 31 0.63 20.19 0.90
CA ASN A 31 1.05 20.88 -0.34
C ASN A 31 2.45 20.46 -0.82
N ASN A 32 2.87 19.24 -0.46
CA ASN A 32 4.18 18.70 -0.77
C ASN A 32 4.04 17.22 -1.11
N LEU A 33 3.78 16.96 -2.40
CA LEU A 33 3.59 15.63 -2.93
C LEU A 33 4.85 14.76 -2.79
N ALA A 34 6.05 15.36 -2.82
CA ALA A 34 7.30 14.63 -2.65
C ALA A 34 7.40 14.01 -1.25
N ILE A 35 7.06 14.77 -0.20
CA ILE A 35 7.00 14.26 1.17
C ILE A 35 5.91 13.20 1.30
N GLY A 36 4.72 13.45 0.75
CA GLY A 36 3.60 12.50 0.81
C GLY A 36 3.92 11.15 0.15
N ILE A 37 4.44 11.17 -1.08
CA ILE A 37 4.86 9.96 -1.80
C ILE A 37 6.00 9.26 -1.04
N GLY A 38 7.00 10.00 -0.54
CA GLY A 38 8.11 9.42 0.22
C GLY A 38 7.64 8.67 1.46
N ILE A 39 6.76 9.28 2.25
CA ILE A 39 6.15 8.67 3.44
C ILE A 39 5.26 7.49 3.04
N GLY A 40 4.41 7.68 2.03
CA GLY A 40 3.48 6.64 1.56
C GLY A 40 4.18 5.39 1.06
N VAL A 41 5.26 5.55 0.27
CA VAL A 41 6.09 4.45 -0.21
C VAL A 41 6.84 3.79 0.94
N ALA A 42 7.40 4.56 1.88
CA ALA A 42 8.09 4.00 3.05
C ALA A 42 7.15 3.14 3.92
N ILE A 43 5.93 3.62 4.18
CA ILE A 43 4.91 2.89 4.93
C ILE A 43 4.45 1.65 4.16
N GLY A 44 4.14 1.81 2.87
CA GLY A 44 3.68 0.71 2.02
C GLY A 44 4.72 -0.40 1.88
N ALA A 45 5.97 -0.04 1.60
CA ALA A 45 7.10 -0.96 1.52
C ALA A 45 7.41 -1.61 2.86
N GLY A 46 7.32 -0.87 3.97
CA GLY A 46 7.55 -1.38 5.32
C GLY A 46 6.50 -2.41 5.73
N LEU A 47 5.22 -2.12 5.50
CA LEU A 47 4.11 -3.05 5.76
C LEU A 47 4.19 -4.30 4.89
N GLU A 48 4.52 -4.12 3.61
CA GLU A 48 4.70 -5.23 2.66
C GLU A 48 5.90 -6.10 3.03
N GLY A 49 7.05 -5.49 3.35
CA GLY A 49 8.25 -6.17 3.82
C GLY A 49 8.06 -6.91 5.14
N TYR A 50 7.32 -6.32 6.09
CA TYR A 50 6.95 -6.98 7.34
C TYR A 50 6.07 -8.21 7.12
N ASN A 51 5.07 -8.11 6.23
CA ASN A 51 4.20 -9.23 5.88
C ASN A 51 4.94 -10.34 5.12
N LEU A 52 5.91 -9.98 4.26
CA LEU A 52 6.78 -10.95 3.58
C LEU A 52 7.67 -11.70 4.56
N ARG A 53 8.19 -11.01 5.59
CA ARG A 53 9.02 -11.62 6.64
C ARG A 53 8.23 -12.55 7.57
N LYS A 54 6.97 -12.22 7.89
CA LYS A 54 6.11 -13.08 8.71
C LYS A 54 5.72 -14.40 8.01
N LYS A 55 5.90 -14.45 6.69
CA LYS A 55 5.51 -15.59 5.85
C LYS A 55 6.66 -16.56 5.57
N LYS A 56 7.88 -16.21 5.98
CA LYS A 56 9.09 -17.02 5.86
C LYS A 56 9.38 -17.71 7.19
#